data_AF-A0A7W9YKT1-F1
#
_entry.id   AF-A0A7W9YKT1-F1
#
_cell.length_a   1.000
_cell.length_b   1.000
_cell.length_c   1.000
_cell.angle_alpha   90.00
_cell.angle_beta   90.00
_cell.angle_gamma   90.00
#
_symmetry.space_group_name_H-M   'P 1'
#
loop_
_entity.id
_entity.type
_entity.pdbx_description
1 polymer ?
#
loop_
_entity_poly.entity_id
_entity_poly.type
_entity_poly.pdbx_seq_one_letter_code
_entity_poly.pdbx_strand_id
1 'polypeptide(L)' 'MRESSKRVYIDSDVYLNVILGRKDTNPERYETSLAVIEKGQDGDYQIVASALLRAEVGCSGRL' A
#
# COMPACT_ATOMS: atom_id res chain seq x y z
N MET A 1 15.76 -14.99 -18.94
CA MET A 1 15.11 -15.11 -17.62
C MET A 1 14.71 -13.71 -17.20
N ARG A 2 13.40 -13.41 -17.05
CA ARG A 2 12.98 -12.15 -16.41
C ARG A 2 13.29 -12.29 -14.92
N GLU A 3 14.00 -11.32 -14.36
CA GLU A 3 14.29 -11.24 -12.92
C GLU A 3 12.96 -11.25 -12.15
N SER A 4 12.91 -12.00 -11.06
CA SER A 4 11.71 -12.06 -10.21
C SER A 4 11.52 -10.70 -9.54
N SER A 5 10.36 -10.06 -9.74
CA SER A 5 10.03 -8.80 -9.09
C SER A 5 10.24 -8.89 -7.58
N LYS A 6 10.88 -7.87 -6.98
CA LYS A 6 11.17 -7.81 -5.55
C LYS A 6 9.87 -7.54 -4.79
N ARG A 7 9.60 -8.29 -3.71
CA ARG A 7 8.38 -8.08 -2.92
C ARG A 7 8.60 -7.01 -1.86
N VAL A 8 7.71 -6.02 -1.79
CA VAL A 8 7.68 -4.98 -0.77
C VAL A 8 6.41 -5.14 0.05
N TYR A 9 6.58 -5.32 1.35
CA TYR A 9 5.46 -5.40 2.29
C TYR A 9 5.12 -4.00 2.78
N ILE A 10 3.85 -3.64 2.69
CA ILE A 10 3.35 -2.32 3.11
C ILE A 10 2.48 -2.44 4.36
N ASP A 11 2.52 -1.36 5.16
CA ASP A 11 1.77 -1.23 6.40
C ASP A 11 0.30 -0.81 6.15
N SER A 12 -0.53 -0.88 7.20
CA SER A 12 -1.95 -0.51 7.22
C SER A 12 -2.16 0.90 6.71
N ASP A 13 -1.33 1.81 7.17
CA ASP A 13 -1.50 3.24 6.91
C ASP A 13 -1.28 3.52 5.42
N VAL A 14 -0.26 2.93 4.81
CA VAL A 14 0.01 3.05 3.37
C VAL A 14 -1.13 2.46 2.54
N TYR A 15 -1.65 1.29 2.96
CA TYR A 15 -2.76 0.64 2.28
C TYR A 15 -4.07 1.45 2.37
N LEU A 16 -4.41 1.97 3.56
CA LEU A 16 -5.57 2.82 3.78
C LEU A 16 -5.46 4.14 2.99
N ASN A 17 -4.29 4.77 3.02
CA ASN A 17 -4.06 6.08 2.45
C ASN A 17 -4.10 6.08 0.93
N VAL A 18 -3.48 5.07 0.30
CA VAL A 18 -3.26 5.08 -1.16
C VAL A 18 -4.17 4.11 -1.90
N ILE A 19 -4.44 2.92 -1.35
CA ILE A 19 -5.27 1.92 -2.03
C ILE A 19 -6.76 2.19 -1.81
N LEU A 20 -7.15 2.59 -0.59
CA LEU A 20 -8.54 2.92 -0.28
C LEU A 20 -8.87 4.40 -0.43
N GLY A 21 -7.88 5.24 -0.76
CA GLY A 21 -8.08 6.68 -0.95
C GLY A 21 -8.49 7.45 0.31
N ARG A 22 -8.29 6.88 1.51
CA ARG A 22 -8.53 7.59 2.77
C ARG A 22 -7.35 8.51 3.05
N LYS A 23 -7.39 9.73 2.54
CA LYS A 23 -6.31 10.70 2.77
C LYS A 23 -6.05 10.87 4.26
N ASP A 24 -4.84 10.52 4.71
CA ASP A 24 -4.35 10.88 6.03
C ASP A 24 -4.45 12.38 6.21
N THR A 25 -4.87 12.81 7.39
CA THR A 25 -4.84 14.23 7.77
C THR A 25 -3.40 14.76 7.91
N ASN A 26 -2.42 13.86 8.04
CA ASN A 26 -1.01 14.19 8.03
C ASN A 26 -0.44 14.12 6.59
N PRO A 27 -0.11 15.25 5.96
CA PRO A 27 0.37 15.30 4.58
C PRO A 27 1.72 14.59 4.37
N GLU A 28 2.64 14.64 5.34
CA GLU A 28 3.97 14.03 5.22
C GLU A 28 3.88 12.49 5.10
N ARG A 29 2.94 11.88 5.82
CA ARG A 29 2.66 10.44 5.75
C ARG A 29 2.00 10.05 4.43
N TYR A 30 1.08 10.87 3.95
CA TYR A 30 0.40 10.65 2.68
C TYR A 30 1.38 10.70 1.50
N GLU A 31 2.27 11.70 1.45
CA GLU A 31 3.31 11.82 0.42
C GLU A 31 4.30 10.65 0.45
N THR A 32 4.74 10.24 1.64
CA THR A 32 5.60 9.06 1.81
C THR A 32 4.94 7.79 1.29
N SER A 33 3.64 7.63 1.54
CA SER A 33 2.86 6.47 1.09
C SER A 33 2.73 6.44 -0.44
N LEU A 34 2.52 7.59 -1.08
CA LEU A 34 2.45 7.71 -2.54
C LEU A 34 3.76 7.32 -3.20
N ALA A 35 4.89 7.81 -2.69
CA ALA A 35 6.21 7.49 -3.23
C ALA A 35 6.54 5.99 -3.18
N VAL A 36 6.01 5.25 -2.21
CA VAL A 36 6.15 3.78 -2.13
C VAL A 36 5.36 3.08 -3.24
N ILE A 37 4.14 3.56 -3.54
CA ILE A 37 3.30 2.97 -4.59
C ILE A 37 3.85 3.28 -5.98
N GLU A 38 4.28 4.52 -6.23
CA GLU A 38 4.89 4.92 -7.52
C GLU A 38 6.09 4.03 -7.87
N LYS A 39 6.96 3.76 -6.90
CA LYS A 39 8.09 2.82 -7.09
C LYS A 39 7.66 1.39 -7.41
N GLY A 40 6.49 0.96 -6.96
CA GLY A 40 5.95 -0.36 -7.32
C GLY A 40 5.32 -0.41 -8.71
N GLN A 41 4.92 0.73 -9.28
CA GLN A 41 4.38 0.79 -10.64
C GLN A 41 5.46 0.65 -11.71
N ASP A 42 6.73 0.93 -11.38
CA ASP A 42 7.89 0.72 -12.27
C ASP A 42 8.15 -0.77 -12.60
N GLY A 43 7.38 -1.70 -12.04
CA GLY A 43 7.39 -3.12 -12.41
C GLY A 43 8.49 -3.95 -11.74
N ASP A 44 9.47 -3.28 -11.12
CA ASP A 44 10.54 -3.91 -10.35
C ASP A 44 10.07 -4.46 -9.01
N TYR A 45 8.99 -3.91 -8.46
CA TYR A 45 8.48 -4.27 -7.14
C TYR A 45 7.02 -4.73 -7.17
N GLN A 46 6.76 -5.85 -6.51
CA GLN A 46 5.41 -6.31 -6.23
C GLN A 46 5.02 -5.82 -4.84
N ILE A 47 4.01 -4.94 -4.77
CA ILE A 47 3.47 -4.44 -3.50
C ILE A 47 2.55 -5.48 -2.90
N VAL A 48 2.83 -5.89 -1.67
CA VAL A 48 2.10 -6.95 -0.97
C VAL A 48 1.56 -6.40 0.35
N ALA A 49 0.23 -6.33 0.46
CA ALA A 49 -0.45 -6.15 1.74
C ALA A 49 -0.53 -7.51 2.48
N SER A 50 -0.39 -7.51 3.81
CA SER A 50 -0.57 -8.73 4.61
C SER A 50 -2.05 -9.18 4.61
N ALA A 51 -2.31 -10.45 4.91
CA ALA A 51 -3.67 -10.97 5.00
C ALA A 51 -4.46 -10.35 6.17
N LEU A 52 -3.78 -10.08 7.29
CA LEU A 52 -4.34 -9.36 8.44
C LEU A 52 -4.78 -7.96 8.02
N LEU A 53 -3.96 -7.27 7.21
CA LEU A 53 -4.27 -5.94 6.69
C LEU A 53 -5.56 -5.91 5.86
N ARG A 54 -5.69 -6.87 4.93
CA ARG A 54 -6.88 -7.01 4.11
C ARG A 54 -8.11 -7.34 4.95
N ALA A 55 -7.94 -8.16 5.99
CA ALA A 55 -9.02 -8.54 6.90
C ALA A 55 -9.48 -7.37 7.77
N GLU A 56 -8.58 -6.58 8.34
CA GLU A 56 -8.95 -5.39 9.14
C GLU A 56 -9.76 -4.38 8.32
N VAL A 57 -9.34 -4.13 7.08
CA VAL A 57 -10.07 -3.26 6.16
C VAL A 57 -11.43 -3.87 5.80
N GLY A 58 -11.44 -5.13 5.35
CA GLY A 58 -12.65 -5.83 4.90
C GLY A 58 -13.68 -6.10 6.00
N CYS A 59 -13.25 -6.26 7.26
CA CYS A 59 -14.13 -6.48 8.40
C CYS A 59 -14.74 -5.19 8.96
N SER A 60 -14.18 -4.01 8.65
CA SER A 60 -14.68 -2.74 9.21
C SER A 60 -15.99 -2.24 8.59
N GLY A 61 -16.41 -2.77 7.43
CA GLY A 61 -17.71 -2.49 6.81
C GLY A 61 -18.05 -1.03 6.48
N ARG A 62 -17.16 -0.06 6.78
CA ARG A 62 -17.30 1.35 6.36
C ARG A 62 -16.58 1.54 5.02
N LEU A 63 -17.19 0.99 3.97
CA LEU A 63 -17.11 1.63 2.65
C LEU A 63 -17.98 2.89 2.69
#